data_AF-A0A967I729-F1
#
_entry.id   AF-A0A967I729-F1
#
_cell.length_a   1.000
_cell.length_b   1.000
_cell.length_c   1.000
_cell.angle_alpha   90.00
_cell.angle_beta   90.00
_cell.angle_gamma   90.00
#
_symmetry.space_group_name_H-M   'P 1'
#
loop_
_entity.id
_entity.type
_entity.pdbx_description
1 polymer ?
#
loop_
_entity_poly.entity_id
_entity_poly.type
_entity_poly.pdbx_seq_one_letter_code
_entity_poly.pdbx_strand_id
1 'polypeptide(L)'
;RYANAGHNLPLHYHAATGTVSELDAEGLILGVKKEFSYIEEHGALEPGDILLLYTDGITEAENADGEFFGVPRLQDVLVASKDKGAQEII
;
A
#
# COMPACT_ATOMS: atom_id res chain seq x y z
N ARG A 1 -1.00 -3.35 14.67
CA ARG A 1 0.10 -4.34 14.54
C ARG A 1 -0.02 -4.95 13.16
N TYR A 2 1.07 -5.09 12.43
CA TYR A 2 1.08 -5.67 11.09
C TYR A 2 2.44 -6.36 10.84
N ALA A 3 2.47 -7.27 9.88
CA ALA A 3 3.69 -7.87 9.34
C ALA A 3 3.48 -8.02 7.82
N ASN A 4 4.54 -7.92 7.02
CA ASN A 4 4.44 -8.05 5.57
C ASN A 4 5.17 -9.30 5.07
N ALA A 5 4.45 -10.11 4.29
CA ALA A 5 4.98 -11.28 3.59
C ALA A 5 4.68 -11.25 2.09
N GLY A 6 4.18 -10.12 1.58
CA GLY A 6 3.91 -9.87 0.18
C GLY A 6 5.05 -9.11 -0.50
N HIS A 7 4.96 -8.99 -1.83
CA HIS A 7 5.88 -8.16 -2.62
C HIS A 7 5.61 -6.66 -2.42
N ASN A 8 4.33 -6.28 -2.33
CA ASN A 8 3.92 -4.88 -2.24
C ASN A 8 3.87 -4.40 -0.80
N LEU A 9 4.31 -3.17 -0.58
CA LEU A 9 4.15 -2.46 0.68
C LEU A 9 2.79 -1.76 0.71
N PRO A 10 1.94 -1.97 1.75
CA PRO A 10 0.69 -1.23 1.90
C PRO A 10 0.93 0.28 1.94
N LEU A 11 0.01 1.06 1.38
CA LEU A 11 0.06 2.52 1.46
C LEU A 11 -0.78 3.02 2.63
N HIS A 12 -0.24 3.94 3.41
CA HIS A 12 -0.93 4.64 4.49
C HIS A 12 -0.99 6.13 4.16
N TYR A 13 -2.19 6.62 3.87
CA TYR A 13 -2.48 8.04 3.77
C TYR A 13 -2.76 8.61 5.15
N HIS A 14 -2.01 9.65 5.51
CA HIS A 14 -2.09 10.37 6.78
C HIS A 14 -2.94 11.63 6.59
N ALA A 15 -4.16 11.64 7.13
CA ALA A 15 -5.09 12.75 6.94
C ALA A 15 -4.59 14.06 7.56
N ALA A 16 -3.87 13.98 8.67
CA ALA A 16 -3.35 15.14 9.38
C ALA A 16 -2.31 15.93 8.55
N THR A 17 -1.52 15.25 7.72
CA THR A 17 -0.44 15.85 6.92
C THR A 17 -0.74 15.87 5.43
N GLY A 18 -1.73 15.11 4.96
CA GLY A 18 -2.04 14.94 3.55
C GLY A 18 -0.98 14.14 2.78
N THR A 19 -0.16 13.34 3.47
CA THR A 19 0.95 12.59 2.88
C THR A 19 0.66 11.09 2.82
N VAL A 20 1.32 10.38 1.90
CA VAL A 20 1.28 8.91 1.83
C VAL A 20 2.64 8.34 2.20
N SER A 21 2.65 7.29 3.02
CA SER A 21 3.84 6.50 3.33
C SER A 21 3.61 5.03 3.02
N GLU A 22 4.69 4.31 2.74
CA GLU A 22 4.68 2.85 2.64
C GLU A 22 4.87 2.24 4.03
N LEU A 23 4.07 1.23 4.36
CA LEU A 23 4.22 0.45 5.59
C LEU A 23 5.21 -0.68 5.34
N ASP A 24 6.49 -0.36 5.56
CA ASP A 24 7.57 -1.33 5.47
C ASP A 24 7.73 -2.09 6.79
N ALA A 25 7.40 -3.37 6.77
CA ALA A 25 7.76 -4.31 7.82
C ALA A 25 8.70 -5.34 7.21
N GLU A 26 9.92 -5.40 7.73
CA GLU A 26 10.96 -6.26 7.20
C GLU A 26 10.50 -7.73 7.20
N GLY A 27 10.55 -8.35 6.01
CA GLY A 27 10.02 -9.69 5.81
C GLY A 27 10.42 -10.27 4.46
N LEU A 28 10.37 -11.59 4.35
CA LEU A 28 10.54 -12.29 3.07
C LEU A 28 9.20 -12.56 2.41
N ILE A 29 9.15 -12.55 1.08
CA ILE A 29 7.97 -13.05 0.36
C ILE A 29 7.65 -14.47 0.86
N LEU A 30 6.38 -14.68 1.19
CA LEU A 30 5.91 -15.96 1.72
C LEU A 30 6.27 -17.10 0.77
N GLY A 31 6.86 -18.16 1.32
CA GLY A 31 7.24 -19.35 0.56
C GLY A 31 8.68 -19.36 0.03
N VAL A 32 9.43 -18.26 0.14
CA VAL A 32 10.87 -18.23 -0.23
C VAL A 32 11.71 -19.11 0.70
N LYS A 33 11.36 -19.15 1.99
CA LYS A 33 12.04 -19.97 3.00
C LYS A 33 11.01 -20.64 3.90
N LYS A 34 11.19 -21.95 4.15
CA LYS A 34 10.28 -22.77 4.96
C LYS A 34 10.18 -22.30 6.43
N GLU A 35 11.29 -21.82 6.98
CA GLU A 35 11.38 -21.32 8.34
C GLU A 35 11.95 -19.90 8.32
N PHE A 36 11.05 -18.93 8.49
CA PHE A 36 11.37 -17.52 8.60
C PHE A 36 10.42 -16.87 9.61
N SER A 37 10.96 -16.06 10.51
CA SER A 37 10.19 -15.30 11.49
C SER A 37 9.99 -13.90 10.93
N TYR A 38 8.73 -13.54 10.68
CA TYR A 38 8.36 -12.20 10.24
C TYR A 38 8.48 -11.19 11.38
N ILE A 39 9.00 -10.01 11.07
CA ILE A 39 9.04 -8.90 12.00
C ILE A 39 7.65 -8.25 12.01
N GLU A 40 7.17 -7.97 13.22
CA GLU A 40 5.91 -7.30 13.42
C GLU A 40 6.17 -5.84 13.79
N GLU A 41 5.51 -4.95 13.06
CA GLU A 41 5.58 -3.51 13.27
C GLU A 41 4.24 -2.97 13.80
N HIS A 42 4.32 -1.82 14.47
CA HIS A 42 3.16 -1.14 15.05
C HIS A 42 2.96 0.23 14.42
N GLY A 43 1.69 0.59 14.26
CA GLY A 43 1.25 1.88 13.76
C GLY A 43 -0.16 2.15 14.26
N ALA A 44 -0.55 3.41 14.21
CA ALA A 44 -1.90 3.88 14.51
C ALA A 44 -2.59 4.33 13.23
N LEU A 45 -3.91 4.19 13.20
CA LEU A 45 -4.76 4.83 12.21
C LEU A 45 -5.52 5.93 12.94
N GLU A 46 -5.36 7.16 12.48
CA GLU A 46 -6.10 8.29 13.00
C GLU A 46 -7.41 8.49 12.21
N PRO A 47 -8.41 9.19 12.77
CA PRO A 47 -9.63 9.50 12.05
C PRO A 47 -9.34 10.20 10.71
N GLY A 48 -9.83 9.61 9.62
CA GLY A 48 -9.64 10.12 8.26
C GLY A 48 -8.45 9.49 7.51
N ASP A 49 -7.58 8.74 8.19
CA ASP A 49 -6.51 8.00 7.51
C ASP A 49 -7.08 6.90 6.60
N ILE A 50 -6.29 6.55 5.58
CA ILE A 50 -6.63 5.46 4.66
C ILE A 50 -5.48 4.47 4.62
N LEU A 51 -5.80 3.19 4.82
CA LEU A 51 -4.89 2.08 4.61
C LEU A 51 -5.28 1.33 3.34
N LEU A 52 -4.41 1.34 2.34
CA LEU A 52 -4.62 0.66 1.06
C LEU A 52 -3.71 -0.58 0.96
N LEU A 53 -4.36 -1.74 0.87
CA LEU A 53 -3.72 -3.01 0.50
C LEU A 53 -4.07 -3.29 -0.95
N TYR A 54 -3.08 -3.63 -1.75
CA TYR A 54 -3.23 -3.82 -3.19
C TYR A 54 -2.29 -4.92 -3.71
N THR A 55 -2.63 -5.44 -4.89
CA THR A 55 -1.80 -6.39 -5.62
C THR A 55 -1.04 -5.67 -6.73
N ASP A 56 0.00 -6.34 -7.23
CA ASP A 56 0.83 -5.88 -8.36
C ASP A 56 0.00 -5.64 -9.62
N GLY A 57 -1.11 -6.35 -9.82
CA GLY A 57 -2.01 -6.15 -10.96
C GLY A 57 -2.50 -4.71 -11.17
N ILE A 58 -2.49 -3.83 -10.16
CA ILE A 58 -2.75 -2.39 -10.36
C ILE A 58 -1.48 -1.66 -10.81
N THR A 59 -0.36 -1.88 -10.13
CA THR A 59 0.89 -1.15 -10.39
C THR A 59 1.56 -1.59 -11.69
N GLU A 60 1.38 -2.86 -12.08
CA GLU A 60 1.88 -3.47 -13.32
C GLU A 60 0.90 -3.32 -14.49
N ALA A 61 -0.26 -2.70 -14.29
CA ALA A 61 -1.17 -2.40 -15.39
C ALA A 61 -0.50 -1.44 -16.39
N GLU A 62 -0.52 -1.79 -17.67
CA GLU A 62 0.11 -1.01 -18.75
C GLU A 62 -0.91 -0.12 -19.47
N ASN A 63 -0.46 1.08 -19.87
CA ASN A 63 -1.19 1.91 -20.83
C ASN A 63 -0.93 1.44 -22.28
N ALA A 64 -1.54 2.12 -23.27
CA ALA A 64 -1.39 1.79 -24.68
C ALA A 64 0.05 1.92 -25.21
N ASP A 65 0.90 2.70 -24.53
CA ASP A 65 2.30 2.90 -24.86
C ASP A 65 3.22 1.90 -24.12
N GLY A 66 2.66 0.96 -23.35
CA GLY A 66 3.39 -0.05 -22.58
C GLY A 66 3.99 0.47 -21.27
N GLU A 67 3.56 1.65 -20.79
CA GLU A 67 4.04 2.19 -19.51
C GLU A 67 3.23 1.62 -18.35
N PHE A 68 3.91 1.11 -17.33
CA PHE A 68 3.29 0.71 -16.07
C PHE A 68 2.63 1.88 -15.35
N PHE A 69 1.50 1.62 -14.71
CA PHE A 69 0.80 2.59 -13.88
C PHE A 69 1.68 3.07 -12.72
N GLY A 70 2.26 2.11 -11.98
CA GLY A 70 3.24 2.34 -10.93
C GLY A 70 2.67 2.83 -9.58
N VAL A 71 3.46 2.66 -8.52
CA VAL A 71 3.12 3.11 -7.16
C VAL A 71 2.92 4.63 -7.06
N PRO A 72 3.74 5.49 -7.71
CA PRO A 72 3.55 6.95 -7.60
C PRO A 72 2.17 7.43 -8.03
N ARG A 73 1.65 6.91 -9.17
CA ARG A 73 0.31 7.27 -9.64
C ARG A 73 -0.79 6.71 -8.72
N LEU A 74 -0.56 5.55 -8.10
CA LEU A 74 -1.49 5.00 -7.11
C LEU A 74 -1.58 5.88 -5.85
N GLN A 75 -0.45 6.44 -5.39
CA GLN A 75 -0.41 7.40 -4.30
C GLN A 75 -1.22 8.67 -4.65
N ASP A 76 -1.08 9.18 -5.88
CA ASP A 76 -1.86 10.32 -6.37
C ASP A 76 -3.37 10.05 -6.35
N VAL A 77 -3.80 8.86 -6.79
CA VAL A 77 -5.20 8.43 -6.75
C VAL A 77 -5.74 8.38 -5.32
N LEU A 78 -4.94 7.88 -4.38
CA LEU A 78 -5.30 7.79 -2.97
C LEU A 78 -5.53 9.20 -2.37
N VAL A 79 -4.61 10.14 -2.62
CA VAL A 79 -4.72 11.54 -2.17
C VAL A 79 -5.94 12.24 -2.81
N ALA A 80 -6.20 11.97 -4.09
CA ALA A 80 -7.36 12.52 -4.80
C ALA A 80 -8.69 11.96 -4.28
N SER A 81 -8.70 10.75 -3.74
CA SER A 81 -9.89 10.05 -3.24
C SER A 81 -10.09 10.14 -1.72
N LYS A 82 -9.29 10.96 -1.01
CA LYS A 82 -9.30 11.07 0.46
C LYS A 82 -10.67 11.36 1.09
N ASP A 83 -11.56 12.01 0.35
CA ASP A 83 -12.89 12.43 0.83
C ASP A 83 -13.99 11.41 0.49
N LYS A 84 -13.64 10.28 -0.13
CA LYS A 84 -14.58 9.25 -0.56
C LYS A 84 -14.66 8.09 0.43
N GLY A 85 -15.74 7.32 0.35
CA GLY A 85 -15.82 6.04 1.05
C GLY A 85 -14.81 5.02 0.49
N ALA A 86 -14.39 4.05 1.31
CA ALA A 86 -13.40 3.05 0.91
C ALA A 86 -13.76 2.30 -0.38
N GLN A 87 -15.05 2.08 -0.63
CA GLN A 87 -15.58 1.40 -1.81
C GLN A 87 -15.49 2.25 -3.11
N GLU A 88 -15.08 3.51 -3.01
CA GLU A 88 -15.06 4.46 -4.13
C GLU A 88 -13.64 4.94 -4.49
N ILE A 89 -12.62 4.41 -3.81
CA ILE A 89 -11.22 4.83 -3.95
C ILE A 89 -10.61 4.24 -5.24
N ILE A 90 -11.02 3.04 -5.66
CA ILE A 90 -10.57 2.35 -6.89
C ILE A 90 -11.74 1.56 -7.50
#